data_AF-A0A1H3Z7L6-F1
#
_entry.id   AF-A0A1H3Z7L6-F1
#
_cell.length_a   1.000
_cell.length_b   1.000
_cell.length_c   1.000
_cell.angle_alpha   90.00
_cell.angle_beta   90.00
_cell.angle_gamma   90.00
#
_symmetry.space_group_name_H-M   'P 1'
#
loop_
_entity.id
_entity.type
_entity.pdbx_description
1 polymer ?
#
loop_
_entity_poly.entity_id
_entity_poly.type
_entity_poly.pdbx_seq_one_letter_code
_entity_poly.pdbx_strand_id
1 'polypeptide(L)' 'MTLEPAFWEALAEMARADGASLNATASRIDARRPPDQGLASALRVAALEWALRRRGDQPIAPRAGKASSSQ' A
#
# COMPACT_ATOMS: atom_id res chain seq x y z
N MET A 1 8.89 -16.79 -3.74
CA MET A 1 7.58 -16.18 -4.03
C MET A 1 7.81 -14.68 -4.26
N THR A 2 7.37 -14.15 -5.39
CA THR A 2 7.53 -12.74 -5.77
C THR A 2 6.31 -11.91 -5.33
N LEU A 3 6.49 -10.59 -5.21
CA LEU A 3 5.43 -9.61 -4.97
C LEU A 3 5.03 -8.96 -6.31
N GLU A 4 3.75 -8.64 -6.47
CA GLU A 4 3.23 -7.96 -7.64
C GLU A 4 3.68 -6.48 -7.64
N PRO A 5 3.90 -5.86 -8.82
CA PRO A 5 4.41 -4.49 -8.92
C PRO A 5 3.61 -3.45 -8.12
N ALA A 6 2.28 -3.56 -8.13
CA ALA A 6 1.41 -2.64 -7.38
C ALA A 6 1.68 -2.65 -5.87
N PHE A 7 2.09 -3.79 -5.28
CA PHE A 7 2.46 -3.84 -3.88
C PHE A 7 3.81 -3.18 -3.63
N TRP A 8 4.78 -3.32 -4.56
CA TRP A 8 6.06 -2.62 -4.46
C TRP A 8 5.90 -1.10 -4.52
N GLU A 9 5.02 -0.62 -5.39
CA GLU A 9 4.68 0.81 -5.49
C GLU A 9 4.07 1.33 -4.19
N ALA A 10 3.07 0.64 -3.63
CA ALA A 10 2.45 1.01 -2.38
C ALA A 10 3.44 0.98 -1.19
N LEU A 11 4.32 -0.02 -1.12
CA LEU A 11 5.38 -0.08 -0.10
C LEU A 11 6.41 1.06 -0.27
N ALA A 12 6.73 1.44 -1.50
CA ALA A 12 7.61 2.57 -1.76
C ALA A 12 6.97 3.89 -1.35
N GLU A 13 5.67 4.08 -1.61
CA GLU A 13 4.93 5.25 -1.12
C GLU A 13 4.84 5.29 0.40
N MET A 14 4.56 4.15 1.04
CA MET A 14 4.60 4.01 2.50
C MET A 14 5.96 4.41 3.07
N ALA A 15 7.05 3.90 2.48
CA ALA A 15 8.40 4.23 2.90
C ALA A 15 8.68 5.73 2.78
N ARG A 16 8.28 6.36 1.67
CA ARG A 16 8.42 7.81 1.48
C ARG A 16 7.62 8.61 2.50
N ALA A 17 6.39 8.20 2.80
CA ALA A 17 5.54 8.86 3.80
C ALA A 17 6.15 8.81 5.21
N ASP A 18 6.87 7.73 5.53
CA ASP A 18 7.57 7.52 6.80
C ASP A 18 9.00 8.11 6.82
N GLY A 19 9.48 8.71 5.72
CA GLY A 19 10.88 9.15 5.59
C GLY A 19 11.90 8.00 5.65
N ALA A 20 11.49 6.77 5.32
CA ALA A 20 12.29 5.56 5.38
C ALA A 20 12.64 5.02 3.98
N SER A 21 13.62 4.12 3.92
CA SER A 21 13.88 3.35 2.69
C SER A 21 12.90 2.17 2.55
N LEU A 22 12.71 1.68 1.33
CA LEU A 22 11.91 0.48 1.07
C LEU A 22 12.47 -0.73 1.84
N ASN A 23 13.80 -0.89 1.86
CA ASN A 23 14.46 -1.98 2.59
C ASN A 23 14.24 -1.86 4.10
N ALA A 24 14.39 -0.67 4.69
CA ALA A 24 14.12 -0.47 6.11
C ALA A 24 12.66 -0.76 6.47
N THR A 25 11.73 -0.37 5.59
CA THR A 25 10.30 -0.67 5.74
C THR A 25 10.04 -2.18 5.68
N ALA A 26 10.62 -2.88 4.71
CA ALA A 26 10.50 -4.33 4.58
C ALA A 26 11.10 -5.07 5.78
N SER A 27 12.29 -4.68 6.25
CA SER A 27 12.92 -5.25 7.45
C SER A 27 12.09 -5.04 8.71
N ARG A 28 11.45 -3.87 8.85
CA ARG A 28 10.56 -3.58 9.97
C ARG A 28 9.29 -4.44 9.93
N ILE A 29 8.73 -4.67 8.75
CA ILE A 29 7.58 -5.58 8.57
C ILE A 29 7.99 -7.02 8.85
N ASP A 30 9.15 -7.44 8.35
CA ASP A 30 9.74 -8.75 8.63
C ASP A 30 9.88 -8.96 10.15
N ALA A 31 10.51 -8.04 10.87
CA ALA A 31 10.73 -8.16 12.32
C ALA A 31 9.44 -8.19 13.17
N ARG A 32 8.29 -7.73 12.65
CA ARG A 32 7.03 -7.64 13.39
C ARG A 32 5.97 -8.67 12.99
N ARG A 33 6.18 -9.40 11.89
CA ARG A 33 5.21 -10.39 11.41
C ARG A 33 5.10 -11.58 12.37
N PRO A 34 3.94 -12.23 12.48
CA PRO A 34 3.80 -13.53 13.16
C PRO A 34 4.75 -14.58 12.56
N PRO A 35 5.30 -15.49 13.38
CA PRO A 35 6.29 -16.46 12.92
C PRO A 35 5.76 -17.45 11.87
N ASP A 36 4.44 -17.67 11.82
CA ASP A 36 3.73 -18.49 10.85
C ASP A 36 3.37 -17.72 9.55
N GLN A 37 3.58 -16.41 9.51
CA GLN A 37 3.30 -15.58 8.34
C GLN A 37 4.55 -15.37 7.47
N GLY A 38 4.50 -15.86 6.23
CA GLY A 38 5.55 -15.58 5.24
C GLY A 38 5.69 -14.08 4.95
N LEU A 39 6.93 -13.60 4.73
CA LEU A 39 7.23 -12.19 4.48
C LEU A 39 6.39 -11.59 3.34
N ALA A 40 6.22 -12.32 2.24
CA ALA A 40 5.45 -11.83 1.10
C ALA A 40 3.96 -11.59 1.44
N SER A 41 3.37 -12.39 2.33
CA SER A 41 2.01 -12.16 2.82
C SER A 41 1.96 -10.96 3.76
N ALA A 42 2.94 -10.84 4.67
CA ALA A 42 3.04 -9.69 5.58
C ALA A 42 3.16 -8.36 4.82
N LEU A 43 3.98 -8.33 3.76
CA LEU A 43 4.15 -7.15 2.89
C LEU A 43 2.84 -6.74 2.19
N ARG A 44 2.07 -7.70 1.66
CA ARG A 44 0.78 -7.41 1.03
C ARG A 44 -0.24 -6.83 2.02
N VAL A 45 -0.33 -7.42 3.22
CA VAL A 45 -1.22 -6.94 4.28
C VAL A 45 -0.83 -5.52 4.70
N ALA A 46 0.45 -5.27 4.96
CA ALA A 46 0.93 -3.95 5.35
C ALA A 46 0.61 -2.88 4.28
N ALA A 47 0.83 -3.19 3.00
CA ALA A 47 0.51 -2.29 1.89
C ALA A 47 -0.99 -2.01 1.79
N LEU A 48 -1.84 -3.03 1.92
CA LEU A 48 -3.30 -2.89 1.90
C LEU A 48 -3.79 -2.00 3.05
N GLU A 49 -3.36 -2.27 4.28
CA GLU A 49 -3.77 -1.51 5.45
C GLU A 49 -3.36 -0.03 5.35
N TRP A 50 -2.14 0.23 4.87
CA TRP A 50 -1.66 1.60 4.66
C TRP A 50 -2.51 2.34 3.62
N ALA A 51 -2.83 1.69 2.49
CA ALA A 51 -3.66 2.28 1.45
C ALA A 51 -5.09 2.56 1.94
N LEU A 52 -5.66 1.69 2.77
CA LEU A 52 -6.98 1.87 3.37
C LEU A 52 -7.01 3.04 4.36
N ARG A 53 -6.00 3.17 5.24
CA ARG A 53 -5.87 4.32 6.14
C ARG A 53 -5.81 5.63 5.36
N ARG A 54 -4.97 5.69 4.32
CA ARG A 54 -4.83 6.87 3.47
C ARG A 54 -6.13 7.23 2.71
N ARG A 55 -6.96 6.24 2.36
CA ARG A 55 -8.30 6.50 1.79
C ARG A 55 -9.28 7.07 2.81
N GLY A 56 -9.20 6.64 4.07
CA GLY A 56 -10.02 7.21 5.15
C GLY A 56 -9.70 8.69 5.42
N ASP A 57 -8.45 9.09 5.21
CA ASP A 57 -8.00 10.48 5.38
C ASP A 57 -8.26 11.37 4.17
N GLN A 58 -8.61 10.80 3.01
CA GLN A 58 -8.92 11.55 1.79
C GLN A 58 -10.41 11.92 1.78
N PRO A 59 -10.76 13.20 1.55
CA PRO A 59 -12.15 13.57 1.33
C PRO A 59 -12.71 12.78 0.14
N ILE A 60 -13.93 12.26 0.28
CA ILE A 60 -14.60 11.51 -0.79
C ILE A 60 -14.89 12.50 -1.93
N ALA A 61 -13.98 12.60 -2.90
CA ALA A 61 -14.25 13.37 -4.10
C ALA A 61 -15.38 12.68 -4.89
N PRO A 62 -16.39 13.40 -5.37
CA PRO A 62 -17.42 12.81 -6.22
C PRO A 62 -16.74 12.17 -7.42
N ARG A 63 -17.06 10.90 -7.70
CA ARG A 63 -16.56 10.21 -8.89
C ARG A 63 -17.02 11.04 -10.08
N ALA A 64 -16.07 11.62 -10.83
CA ALA A 64 -16.36 12.32 -12.06
C ALA A 64 -17.14 11.37 -12.97
N GLY A 65 -18.46 11.54 -13.01
CA GLY A 65 -19.31 10.87 -13.98
C GLY A 65 -18.79 11.25 -15.35
N LYS A 66 -18.56 10.27 -16.22
CA LYS A 66 -18.32 10.57 -17.63
C LYS A 66 -19.54 11.34 -18.10
N ALA A 67 -19.40 12.64 -18.31
CA ALA A 67 -20.40 13.42 -19.00
C ALA A 67 -20.59 12.75 -20.36
N SER A 68 -21.76 12.13 -20.53
CA SER A 68 -22.19 11.58 -21.80
C SER A 68 -22.38 12.78 -22.74
N SER A 69 -21.32 13.12 -23.49
CA SER A 69 -21.49 13.94 -24.68
C SER A 69 -21.96 13.03 -25.80
N SER A 70 -23.27 12.97 -25.96
CA SER A 70 -23.88 12.69 -27.26
C SER A 70 -23.63 13.89 -28.16
N GLN A 71 -22.90 13.68 -29.25
CA GLN A 71 -23.07 14.44 -30.48
C GLN A 71 -22.78 13.51 -31.66
#